data_AF-A0A1D6Q5W1-F1
#
_entry.id   AF-A0A1D6Q5W1-F1
#
_cell.length_a   1.000
_cell.length_b   1.000
_cell.length_c   1.000
_cell.angle_alpha   90.00
_cell.angle_beta   90.00
_cell.angle_gamma   90.00
#
_symmetry.space_group_name_H-M   'P 1'
#
loop_
_entity.id
_entity.type
_entity.pdbx_description
1 polymer ?
#
loop_
_entity_poly.entity_id
_entity_poly.type
_entity_poly.pdbx_seq_one_letter_code
_entity_poly.pdbx_strand_id
1 'polypeptide(L)'
;MEGDKGNRYGKQVAVVTGGNRGIGLEICRQLASSGVTVVLTARDAERGAGAASTLGQQPNVVFHQLDVGDPSSAARLAGFIEEKFGRLDILIDQQCRNYWNGK
;
A
#
# COMPACT_ATOMS: atom_id res chain seq x y z
N MET A 1 -4.33 -30.21 -17.58
CA MET A 1 -4.78 -28.85 -17.97
C MET A 1 -4.97 -28.07 -16.69
N GLU A 2 -3.90 -27.47 -16.18
CA GLU A 2 -3.97 -26.52 -15.07
C GLU A 2 -3.89 -25.13 -15.72
N GLY A 3 -4.96 -24.34 -15.61
CA GLY A 3 -5.10 -23.09 -16.34
C GLY A 3 -3.99 -22.10 -16.00
N ASP A 4 -3.39 -21.53 -17.04
CA ASP A 4 -2.61 -20.30 -16.96
C ASP A 4 -3.47 -19.25 -16.24
N LYS A 5 -3.17 -18.98 -14.96
CA LYS A 5 -3.74 -17.84 -14.25
C LYS A 5 -3.01 -16.60 -14.78
N GLY A 6 -3.32 -16.27 -16.04
CA GLY A 6 -2.80 -15.11 -16.73
C GLY A 6 -2.88 -13.91 -15.81
N ASN A 7 -1.74 -13.23 -15.67
CA ASN A 7 -1.54 -12.01 -14.92
C ASN A 7 -2.75 -11.06 -15.03
N ARG A 8 -3.71 -11.17 -14.11
CA ARG A 8 -4.97 -10.40 -14.16
C ARG A 8 -4.76 -8.92 -13.84
N TYR A 9 -3.55 -8.57 -13.39
CA TYR A 9 -3.19 -7.24 -12.93
C TYR A 9 -1.85 -6.81 -13.58
N GLY A 10 -1.80 -6.77 -14.91
CA GLY A 10 -0.62 -6.30 -15.63
C GLY A 10 -0.17 -4.91 -15.16
N LYS A 11 1.11 -4.76 -14.76
CA LYS A 11 1.76 -3.51 -14.30
C LYS A 11 0.89 -2.57 -13.44
N GLN A 12 -0.02 -3.11 -12.63
CA GLN A 12 -0.91 -2.29 -11.82
C GLN A 12 -0.19 -1.80 -10.58
N VAL A 13 -0.51 -0.57 -10.17
CA VAL A 13 0.03 0.07 -8.96
C VAL A 13 -1.10 0.30 -7.98
N ALA A 14 -0.95 -0.26 -6.78
CA ALA A 14 -1.89 -0.11 -5.68
C ALA A 14 -1.27 0.70 -4.54
N VAL A 15 -2.00 1.68 -4.02
CA VAL A 15 -1.66 2.36 -2.77
C VAL A 15 -2.55 1.80 -1.67
N VAL A 16 -1.95 1.39 -0.57
CA VAL A 16 -2.66 0.94 0.63
C VAL A 16 -2.37 1.90 1.78
N THR A 17 -3.40 2.65 2.21
CA THR A 17 -3.31 3.48 3.42
C THR A 17 -3.32 2.60 4.67
N GLY A 18 -2.48 2.93 5.65
CA GLY A 18 -2.38 2.12 6.88
C GLY A 18 -1.92 0.67 6.63
N GLY A 19 -1.18 0.42 5.55
CA GLY A 19 -0.75 -0.90 5.12
C GLY A 19 0.29 -1.57 6.03
N ASN A 20 0.69 -0.95 7.13
CA ASN A 20 1.71 -1.47 8.03
C ASN A 20 1.21 -2.45 9.10
N ARG A 21 -0.10 -2.72 9.18
CA ARG A 21 -0.68 -3.61 10.21
C ARG A 21 -2.01 -4.22 9.80
N GLY A 22 -2.42 -5.27 10.52
CA GLY A 22 -3.75 -5.86 10.44
C GLY A 22 -4.15 -6.23 9.01
N ILE A 23 -5.38 -5.87 8.64
CA ILE A 23 -5.95 -6.13 7.31
C ILE A 23 -5.15 -5.43 6.21
N GLY A 24 -4.66 -4.20 6.45
CA GLY A 24 -3.88 -3.46 5.46
C GLY A 24 -2.60 -4.19 5.06
N LEU A 25 -1.90 -4.79 6.03
CA LEU A 25 -0.68 -5.57 5.77
C LEU A 25 -0.98 -6.83 4.96
N GLU A 26 -2.08 -7.51 5.29
CA GLU A 26 -2.51 -8.72 4.58
C GLU A 26 -2.96 -8.41 3.15
N ILE A 27 -3.63 -7.28 2.94
CA ILE A 27 -3.97 -6.77 1.60
C ILE A 27 -2.69 -6.52 0.80
N CYS A 28 -1.69 -5.85 1.37
CA CYS A 28 -0.41 -5.63 0.72
C CYS A 28 0.22 -6.96 0.28
N ARG A 29 0.19 -7.98 1.15
CA ARG A 29 0.70 -9.32 0.86
C ARG A 29 -0.03 -9.98 -0.32
N GLN A 30 -1.36 -9.98 -0.31
CA GLN A 30 -2.15 -10.64 -1.35
C GLN A 30 -2.02 -9.95 -2.72
N LEU A 31 -2.05 -8.61 -2.74
CA LEU A 31 -1.85 -7.84 -3.95
C LEU A 31 -0.46 -8.09 -4.54
N ALA A 32 0.57 -8.07 -3.69
CA ALA A 32 1.92 -8.33 -4.13
C ALA A 32 2.08 -9.77 -4.67
N SER A 33 1.50 -10.77 -3.99
CA SER A 33 1.49 -12.15 -4.48
C SER A 33 0.74 -12.32 -5.81
N SER A 34 -0.14 -11.39 -6.15
CA SER A 34 -0.88 -11.37 -7.41
C SER A 34 -0.16 -10.61 -8.53
N GLY A 35 1.07 -10.13 -8.30
CA GLY A 35 1.88 -9.41 -9.29
C GLY A 35 1.64 -7.89 -9.33
N VAL A 36 0.86 -7.33 -8.40
CA VAL A 36 0.60 -5.89 -8.31
C VAL A 36 1.77 -5.19 -7.63
N THR A 37 2.20 -4.02 -8.12
CA THR A 37 3.13 -3.17 -7.38
C THR A 37 2.38 -2.47 -6.26
N VAL A 38 2.79 -2.70 -5.02
CA VAL A 38 2.11 -2.18 -3.84
C VAL A 38 2.95 -1.08 -3.19
N VAL A 39 2.37 0.11 -3.11
CA VAL A 39 2.85 1.21 -2.26
C VAL A 39 2.19 1.06 -0.89
N LEU A 40 2.91 0.44 0.03
CA LEU A 40 2.52 0.32 1.43
C LEU A 40 2.75 1.67 2.09
N THR A 41 1.72 2.23 2.73
CA THR A 41 1.87 3.52 3.42
C THR A 41 1.52 3.45 4.89
N ALA A 42 2.21 4.27 5.67
CA ALA A 42 2.00 4.45 7.10
C ALA A 42 2.45 5.85 7.51
N ARG A 43 1.86 6.36 8.60
CA ARG A 43 2.28 7.64 9.20
C ARG A 43 3.66 7.54 9.83
N ASP A 44 3.92 6.43 10.51
CA ASP A 44 5.18 6.16 11.20
C ASP A 44 6.15 5.44 10.24
N ALA A 45 7.29 6.08 9.99
CA ALA A 45 8.26 5.59 9.02
C ALA A 45 8.95 4.29 9.46
N GLU A 46 9.27 4.15 10.75
CA GLU A 46 9.94 2.95 11.27
C GLU A 46 9.00 1.75 11.19
N ARG A 47 7.75 1.91 11.63
CA ARG A 47 6.73 0.85 11.55
C ARG A 47 6.40 0.50 10.11
N GLY A 48 6.36 1.49 9.22
CA GLY A 48 6.14 1.29 7.79
C GLY A 48 7.28 0.52 7.12
N ALA A 49 8.53 0.91 7.38
CA ALA A 49 9.71 0.22 6.88
C ALA A 49 9.82 -1.21 7.43
N GLY A 50 9.54 -1.40 8.72
CA GLY A 50 9.47 -2.72 9.34
C GLY A 50 8.43 -3.62 8.66
N ALA A 51 7.22 -3.10 8.42
CA ALA A 51 6.18 -3.83 7.71
C ALA A 51 6.58 -4.21 6.27
N ALA A 52 7.15 -3.27 5.50
CA ALA A 52 7.66 -3.59 4.18
C ALA A 52 8.80 -4.63 4.21
N SER A 53 9.67 -4.59 5.22
CA SER A 53 10.71 -5.60 5.44
C SER A 53 10.13 -6.99 5.74
N THR A 54 9.05 -7.09 6.54
CA THR A 54 8.36 -8.38 6.76
C THR A 54 7.75 -8.95 5.49
N LEU A 55 7.38 -8.09 4.54
CA LEU A 55 6.92 -8.47 3.21
C LEU A 55 8.07 -8.69 2.22
N GLY A 56 9.33 -8.53 2.64
CA GLY A 56 10.54 -8.46 1.79
C GLY A 56 10.86 -9.68 0.93
N GLN A 57 10.05 -10.74 0.99
CA GLN A 57 10.01 -11.81 -0.02
C GLN A 57 9.30 -11.38 -1.30
N GLN A 58 8.64 -10.21 -1.30
CA GLN A 58 7.85 -9.68 -2.41
C GLN A 58 8.54 -8.42 -2.96
N PRO A 59 9.27 -8.51 -4.09
CA PRO A 59 10.09 -7.40 -4.61
C PRO A 59 9.26 -6.19 -5.10
N ASN A 60 7.95 -6.37 -5.20
CA ASN A 60 6.98 -5.40 -5.68
C ASN A 60 6.28 -4.60 -4.57
N VAL A 61 6.72 -4.71 -3.31
CA VAL A 61 6.24 -3.87 -2.21
C VAL A 61 7.23 -2.77 -1.91
N VAL A 62 6.76 -1.51 -1.93
CA VAL A 62 7.56 -0.33 -1.60
C VAL A 62 6.88 0.44 -0.48
N PHE A 63 7.65 0.83 0.53
CA PHE A 63 7.16 1.73 1.57
C PHE A 63 7.23 3.19 1.11
N HIS A 64 6.16 3.95 1.38
CA HIS A 64 6.19 5.41 1.35
C HIS A 64 5.42 5.98 2.53
N GLN A 65 5.97 6.98 3.21
CA GLN A 65 5.29 7.61 4.34
C GLN A 65 4.04 8.37 3.86
N LEU A 66 2.94 8.25 4.58
CA LEU A 66 1.71 9.00 4.33
C LEU A 66 1.04 9.38 5.65
N ASP A 67 0.83 10.67 5.86
CA ASP A 67 -0.20 11.17 6.76
C ASP A 67 -1.39 11.72 5.97
N VAL A 68 -2.50 11.00 6.01
CA VAL A 68 -3.76 11.36 5.34
C VAL A 68 -4.35 12.69 5.83
N GLY A 69 -3.94 13.17 7.01
CA GLY A 69 -4.32 14.48 7.54
C GLY A 69 -3.46 15.64 7.05
N ASP A 70 -2.33 15.37 6.38
CA ASP A 70 -1.40 16.37 5.86
C ASP A 70 -1.48 16.42 4.31
N PRO A 71 -2.07 17.46 3.71
CA PRO A 71 -2.13 17.61 2.26
C PRO A 71 -0.75 17.60 1.58
N SER A 72 0.30 18.10 2.26
CA SER A 72 1.66 18.05 1.72
C SER A 72 2.20 16.63 1.71
N SER A 73 1.82 15.77 2.67
CA SER A 73 2.16 14.35 2.64
C SER A 73 1.50 13.61 1.49
N ALA A 74 0.23 13.93 1.20
CA ALA A 74 -0.47 13.36 0.06
C ALA A 74 0.18 13.80 -1.28
N ALA A 75 0.56 15.08 -1.39
CA ALA A 75 1.25 15.61 -2.56
C ALA A 75 2.61 14.93 -2.81
N ARG A 76 3.41 14.70 -1.75
CA ARG A 76 4.67 13.96 -1.85
C ARG A 76 4.47 12.53 -2.36
N LEU A 77 3.45 11.83 -1.84
CA LEU A 77 3.12 10.48 -2.29
C LEU A 77 2.66 10.49 -3.76
N ALA A 78 1.83 11.45 -4.17
CA ALA A 78 1.38 11.57 -5.54
C ALA A 78 2.56 11.78 -6.51
N GLY A 79 3.47 12.71 -6.19
CA GLY A 79 4.67 12.96 -6.99
C GLY A 79 5.59 11.72 -7.06
N PHE A 80 5.75 11.01 -5.95
CA PHE A 80 6.50 9.75 -5.93
C PHE A 80 5.88 8.68 -6.84
N ILE A 81 4.56 8.55 -6.85
CA ILE A 81 3.87 7.57 -7.69
C ILE A 81 4.01 7.94 -9.17
N GLU A 82 3.84 9.22 -9.49
CA GLU A 82 4.00 9.74 -10.84
C GLU A 82 5.42 9.52 -11.37
N GLU A 83 6.45 9.88 -10.59
CA GLU A 83 7.85 9.72 -10.98
C GLU A 83 8.24 8.25 -11.14
N LYS A 84 7.85 7.40 -10.19
CA LYS A 84 8.35 6.02 -10.13
C LYS A 84 7.54 5.04 -10.99
N PHE A 85 6.24 5.28 -11.12
CA PHE A 85 5.34 4.32 -11.76
C PHE A 85 4.49 4.93 -12.88
N GLY A 86 4.36 6.26 -12.94
CA GLY A 86 3.58 6.97 -13.97
C GLY A 86 2.06 6.74 -13.92
N ARG A 87 1.56 5.97 -12.93
CA ARG A 87 0.14 5.62 -12.78
C ARG A 87 -0.21 5.21 -11.36
N LEU A 88 -1.49 5.37 -11.02
CA LEU A 88 -2.13 4.81 -9.84
C LEU A 88 -3.44 4.12 -10.26
N ASP A 89 -3.58 2.83 -10.00
CA ASP A 89 -4.73 2.04 -10.46
C ASP A 89 -5.71 1.69 -9.35
N ILE A 90 -5.19 1.50 -8.13
CA ILE A 90 -5.96 1.01 -7.00
C ILE A 90 -5.60 1.86 -5.78
N LEU A 91 -6.61 2.45 -5.15
CA LEU A 91 -6.48 3.10 -3.85
C LEU A 91 -7.31 2.33 -2.82
N ILE A 92 -6.65 1.85 -1.77
CA ILE A 92 -7.29 1.17 -0.65
C ILE A 92 -7.13 2.05 0.56
N ASP A 93 -8.24 2.65 1.01
CA ASP A 93 -8.28 3.46 2.23
C ASP A 93 -8.73 2.62 3.44
N GLN A 94 -7.87 2.47 4.44
CA GLN A 94 -8.15 1.75 5.69
C GLN A 94 -8.22 2.70 6.89
N GLN A 95 -9.00 3.78 6.77
CA GLN A 95 -9.28 4.70 7.86
C GLN A 95 -10.56 4.32 8.61
N CYS A 96 -10.48 3.32 9.49
CA CYS A 96 -11.47 3.18 10.56
C CYS A 96 -11.00 4.00 11.77
N ARG A 97 -11.51 5.22 11.94
CA ARG A 97 -11.44 5.93 13.22
C ARG A 97 -12.66 5.57 14.05
N ASN A 98 -12.47 4.81 15.12
CA ASN A 98 -13.50 4.66 16.15
C ASN A 98 -13.57 5.97 16.94
N TYR A 99 -14.67 6.71 16.77
CA TYR A 99 -14.99 7.92 17.54
C TYR A 99 -15.88 7.62 18.75
N TRP A 100 -15.89 6.39 19.26
CA TRP A 100 -16.64 6.07 20.46
C TRP A 100 -15.89 6.56 21.70
N ASN A 101 -16.16 7.80 22.08
CA ASN A 101 -15.96 8.26 23.45
C ASN A 101 -17.21 7.83 24.22
N GLY A 102 -17.12 6.78 25.01
CA GLY A 102 -18.23 6.26 25.84
C GLY A 102 -18.66 7.20 26.96
N LYS A 103 -19.13 8.39 26.60
CA LYS A 103 -19.90 9.29 27.45
C LYS A 103 -21.30 9.44 26.90
#